data_AF-A0A1B6JBH0-F1
#
_entry.id   AF-A0A1B6JBH0-F1
#
_cell.length_a   1.000
_cell.length_b   1.000
_cell.length_c   1.000
_cell.angle_alpha   90.00
_cell.angle_beta   90.00
_cell.angle_gamma   90.00
#
_symmetry.space_group_name_H-M   'P 1'
#
loop_
_entity.id
_entity.type
_entity.pdbx_description
1 polymer ?
#
loop_
_entity_poly.entity_id
_entity_poly.type
_entity_poly.pdbx_seq_one_letter_code
_entity_poly.pdbx_strand_id
1 'polypeptide(L)'
;SAAANLDFVAEFEQVVGDRTPAANLCIPLKFKISNEVQEAIKSAAANLENLVNNVEACGFSFDKYGKEFIKSQKLSPDSYIQMAMQFAFYRLHKVPAAHYESAATRKFLHGRTETIRSCSV
;
A
#
# COMPACT_ATOMS: atom_id res chain seq x y z
N SER A 1 -2.92 12.89 15.55
CA SER A 1 -1.90 13.26 16.56
C SER A 1 -0.54 12.91 15.99
N ALA A 2 0.09 13.86 15.30
CA ALA A 2 1.37 13.68 14.61
C ALA A 2 2.58 13.58 15.56
N ALA A 3 2.36 13.84 16.85
CA ALA A 3 3.36 13.63 17.90
C ALA A 3 3.82 12.15 17.98
N ALA A 4 2.94 11.18 17.67
CA ALA A 4 3.25 9.77 17.83
C ALA A 4 4.30 9.20 16.84
N ASN A 5 4.59 9.88 15.71
CA ASN A 5 5.54 9.38 14.71
C ASN A 5 6.98 9.88 14.91
N LEU A 6 7.19 11.01 15.58
CA LEU A 6 8.53 11.47 15.97
C LEU A 6 9.04 10.72 17.21
N ASP A 7 8.13 10.27 18.07
CA ASP A 7 8.48 9.45 19.25
C ASP A 7 9.06 8.08 18.85
N PHE A 8 8.64 7.49 17.73
CA PHE A 8 9.15 6.19 17.27
C PHE A 8 10.65 6.20 16.90
N VAL A 9 11.19 7.35 16.48
CA VAL A 9 12.63 7.50 16.18
C VAL A 9 13.44 7.79 17.44
N ALA A 10 12.83 8.38 18.46
CA ALA A 10 13.47 8.72 19.73
C ALA A 10 13.52 7.55 20.74
N GLU A 11 12.64 6.55 20.62
CA GLU A 11 12.56 5.42 21.56
C GLU A 11 13.72 4.41 21.47
N PHE A 12 14.62 4.52 20.49
CA PHE A 12 15.74 3.58 20.33
C PHE A 12 16.96 3.86 21.21
N GLU A 13 17.00 4.98 21.94
CA GLU A 13 18.17 5.33 22.76
C GLU A 13 18.21 4.70 24.17
N GLN A 14 17.18 3.95 24.60
CA GLN A 14 17.06 3.49 25.99
C GLN A 14 16.99 1.97 26.24
N VAL A 15 17.61 1.14 25.39
CA VAL A 15 17.88 -0.27 25.74
C VAL A 15 19.39 -0.55 25.70
N VAL A 16 20.16 0.15 26.54
CA VAL A 16 21.54 -0.24 26.86
C VAL A 16 21.56 -0.71 28.31
N GLY A 17 21.22 -1.99 28.52
CA GLY A 17 21.17 -2.55 29.87
C GLY A 17 20.97 -4.06 29.99
N ASP A 18 20.84 -4.83 28.91
CA ASP A 18 20.76 -6.29 29.02
C ASP A 18 22.14 -6.94 28.82
N ARG A 19 22.64 -7.64 29.84
CA ARG A 19 23.98 -8.25 29.86
C ARG A 19 24.01 -9.61 29.16
N THR A 20 23.23 -9.79 28.10
CA THR A 20 23.24 -11.01 27.29
C THR A 20 24.32 -10.90 26.19
N PRO A 21 25.07 -11.98 25.87
CA PRO A 21 26.11 -11.97 24.82
C PRO A 21 25.59 -11.53 23.44
N ALA A 22 24.28 -11.69 23.20
CA ALA A 22 23.60 -11.25 21.98
C ALA A 22 23.48 -9.71 21.85
N ALA A 23 23.43 -8.98 22.98
CA ALA A 23 23.37 -7.52 22.97
C ALA A 23 24.65 -6.89 22.38
N ASN A 24 25.80 -7.58 22.46
CA ASN A 24 27.07 -7.13 21.88
C ASN A 24 27.16 -7.30 20.35
N LEU A 25 26.18 -7.94 19.70
CA LEU A 25 26.12 -8.10 18.24
C LEU A 25 25.21 -7.06 17.56
N CYS A 26 24.35 -6.37 18.33
CA CYS A 26 23.50 -5.31 17.80
C CYS A 26 24.21 -3.96 17.90
N ILE A 27 24.96 -3.62 16.85
CA ILE A 27 25.70 -2.35 16.80
C ILE A 27 24.80 -1.28 16.17
N PRO A 28 24.50 -0.17 16.87
CA PRO A 28 23.67 0.89 16.32
C PRO A 28 24.40 1.61 15.18
N LEU A 29 23.67 1.84 14.08
CA LEU A 29 24.16 2.63 12.95
C LEU A 29 24.15 4.12 13.32
N LYS A 30 25.35 4.70 13.50
CA LYS A 30 25.50 6.11 13.83
C LYS A 30 25.60 6.94 12.56
N PHE A 31 24.55 7.68 12.25
CA PHE A 31 24.55 8.66 11.17
C PHE A 31 25.10 10.00 11.68
N LYS A 32 25.98 10.62 10.90
CA LYS A 32 26.40 12.00 11.14
C LYS A 32 25.40 12.93 10.46
N ILE A 33 24.65 13.68 11.25
CA ILE A 33 23.60 14.58 10.76
C ILE A 33 24.16 16.00 10.74
N SER A 34 24.25 16.59 9.55
CA SER A 34 24.55 18.02 9.41
C SER A 34 23.27 18.85 9.54
N ASN A 35 23.40 20.17 9.69
CA ASN A 35 22.24 21.05 9.80
C ASN A 35 21.36 20.99 8.55
N GLU A 36 21.97 20.85 7.37
CA GLU A 36 21.26 20.72 6.10
C GLU A 36 20.43 19.42 6.05
N VAL A 37 21.01 18.30 6.53
CA VAL A 37 20.30 17.02 6.62
C VAL A 37 19.18 17.09 7.65
N GLN A 38 19.40 17.77 8.78
CA GLN A 38 18.37 17.97 9.80
C GLN A 38 17.16 18.74 9.25
N GLU A 39 17.39 19.81 8.49
CA GLU A 39 16.32 20.57 7.83
C GLU A 39 15.60 19.72 6.77
N ALA A 40 16.34 18.93 5.98
CA ALA A 40 15.75 18.01 5.00
C ALA A 40 14.86 16.95 5.68
N ILE A 41 15.27 16.41 6.83
CA ILE A 41 14.47 15.46 7.61
C ILE A 41 13.16 16.12 8.08
N LYS A 42 13.21 17.34 8.61
CA LYS A 42 12.00 18.07 9.03
C LYS A 42 11.04 18.30 7.86
N SER A 43 11.57 18.73 6.72
CA SER A 43 10.78 18.95 5.50
C SER A 43 10.13 17.64 5.00
N ALA A 44 10.89 16.55 4.98
CA ALA A 44 10.38 15.23 4.60
C ALA A 44 9.29 14.72 5.56
N ALA A 45 9.45 14.93 6.86
CA ALA A 45 8.46 14.57 7.86
C ALA A 45 7.15 15.36 7.69
N ALA A 46 7.23 16.67 7.47
CA ALA A 46 6.06 17.51 7.21
C ALA A 46 5.35 17.11 5.90
N ASN A 47 6.11 16.78 4.84
CA ASN A 47 5.55 16.28 3.60
C ASN A 47 4.84 14.93 3.81
N LEU A 48 5.47 14.00 4.52
CA LEU A 48 4.87 12.70 4.84
C LEU A 48 3.57 12.87 5.63
N GLU A 49 3.54 13.75 6.62
CA GLU A 49 2.33 14.03 7.39
C GLU A 49 1.19 14.53 6.49
N ASN A 50 1.47 15.45 5.58
CA ASN A 50 0.50 15.95 4.62
C ASN A 50 -0.01 14.83 3.68
N LEU A 51 0.88 13.94 3.22
CA LEU A 51 0.51 12.81 2.37
C LEU A 51 -0.38 11.81 3.12
N VAL A 52 -0.01 11.45 4.36
CA VAL A 52 -0.78 10.52 5.20
C VAL A 52 -2.17 11.08 5.47
N ASN A 53 -2.28 12.37 5.79
CA ASN A 53 -3.56 13.02 6.06
C ASN A 53 -4.47 13.13 4.82
N ASN A 54 -3.93 12.95 3.61
CA ASN A 54 -4.67 13.03 2.35
C ASN A 54 -4.97 11.64 1.73
N VAL A 55 -4.71 10.54 2.43
CA VAL A 55 -5.02 9.18 1.98
C VAL A 55 -6.19 8.63 2.77
N GLU A 56 -7.28 8.28 2.09
CA GLU A 56 -8.39 7.52 2.65
C GLU A 56 -8.30 6.06 2.19
N ALA A 57 -8.30 5.12 3.14
CA ALA A 57 -8.27 3.69 2.87
C ALA A 57 -9.45 3.00 3.58
N CYS A 58 -10.27 2.28 2.82
CA CYS A 58 -11.41 1.53 3.34
C CYS A 58 -11.31 0.07 2.91
N GLY A 59 -11.34 -0.84 3.89
CA GLY A 59 -11.46 -2.27 3.66
C GLY A 59 -12.91 -2.72 3.83
N PHE A 60 -13.44 -3.49 2.88
CA PHE A 60 -14.76 -4.09 3.01
C PHE A 60 -14.70 -5.60 2.78
N SER A 61 -15.57 -6.33 3.47
CA SER A 61 -15.78 -7.76 3.24
C SER A 61 -17.20 -7.99 2.75
N PHE A 62 -17.35 -8.81 1.71
CA PHE A 62 -18.64 -9.18 1.14
C PHE A 62 -18.94 -10.64 1.49
N ASP A 63 -20.00 -10.87 2.27
CA ASP A 63 -20.30 -12.14 2.92
C ASP A 63 -21.51 -12.89 2.31
N LYS A 64 -22.18 -12.31 1.30
CA LYS A 64 -23.38 -12.91 0.71
C LYS A 64 -23.09 -14.12 -0.16
N TYR A 65 -21.97 -14.10 -0.88
CA TYR A 65 -21.50 -15.21 -1.72
C TYR A 65 -20.03 -15.02 -2.10
N GLY A 66 -19.44 -16.06 -2.67
CA GLY A 66 -18.06 -16.02 -3.16
C GLY A 66 -17.90 -16.65 -4.55
N LYS A 67 -16.66 -17.05 -4.85
CA LYS A 67 -16.26 -17.58 -6.17
C LYS A 67 -17.09 -18.78 -6.63
N GLU A 68 -17.55 -19.64 -5.72
CA GLU A 68 -18.31 -20.84 -6.08
C GLU A 68 -19.69 -20.50 -6.68
N PHE A 69 -20.38 -19.51 -6.11
CA PHE A 69 -21.61 -18.99 -6.70
C PHE A 69 -21.36 -18.40 -8.08
N ILE A 70 -20.33 -17.55 -8.24
CA ILE A 70 -20.03 -16.90 -9.52
C ILE A 70 -19.71 -17.95 -10.62
N LYS A 71 -18.92 -18.97 -10.27
CA LYS A 71 -18.62 -20.10 -11.16
C LYS A 71 -19.86 -20.91 -11.53
N SER A 72 -20.80 -21.10 -10.59
CA SER A 72 -22.08 -21.79 -10.87
C SER A 72 -22.91 -21.09 -11.96
N GLN A 73 -22.75 -19.75 -12.08
CA GLN A 73 -23.37 -18.94 -13.13
C GLN A 73 -22.56 -18.93 -14.44
N LYS A 74 -21.51 -19.76 -14.55
CA LYS A 74 -20.59 -19.85 -15.70
C LYS A 74 -19.84 -18.54 -15.98
N LEU A 75 -19.57 -17.75 -14.94
CA LEU A 75 -18.81 -16.50 -15.04
C LEU A 75 -17.42 -16.65 -14.42
N SER A 76 -16.46 -15.90 -14.96
CA SER A 76 -15.14 -15.72 -14.34
C SER A 76 -15.29 -14.88 -13.07
N PRO A 77 -14.86 -15.36 -11.88
CA PRO A 77 -14.90 -14.56 -10.64
C PRO A 77 -14.16 -13.23 -10.76
N ASP A 78 -13.06 -13.22 -11.49
CA ASP A 78 -12.22 -12.03 -11.68
C ASP A 78 -12.94 -10.98 -12.55
N SER A 79 -13.38 -11.37 -13.76
CA SER A 79 -14.13 -10.48 -14.65
C SER A 79 -15.45 -10.00 -14.02
N TYR A 80 -16.08 -10.83 -13.18
CA TYR A 80 -17.27 -10.44 -12.42
C TYR A 80 -17.00 -9.25 -11.49
N ILE A 81 -15.89 -9.30 -10.73
CA ILE A 81 -15.50 -8.21 -9.82
C ILE A 81 -15.07 -6.96 -10.59
N GLN A 82 -14.38 -7.12 -11.72
CA GLN A 82 -14.04 -5.98 -12.59
C GLN A 82 -15.28 -5.23 -13.09
N MET A 83 -16.32 -5.96 -13.51
CA MET A 83 -17.59 -5.35 -13.93
C MET A 83 -18.33 -4.71 -12.75
N ALA A 84 -18.29 -5.31 -11.56
CA ALA A 84 -18.86 -4.70 -10.36
C ALA A 84 -18.18 -3.36 -10.02
N MET A 85 -16.84 -3.28 -10.14
CA MET A 85 -16.08 -2.05 -9.94
C MET A 85 -16.43 -0.98 -10.99
N GLN A 86 -16.50 -1.35 -12.28
CA GLN A 86 -16.94 -0.45 -13.35
C GLN A 86 -18.34 0.10 -13.11
N PHE A 87 -19.28 -0.78 -12.72
CA PHE A 87 -20.66 -0.40 -12.43
C PHE A 87 -20.75 0.54 -11.23
N ALA A 88 -20.01 0.26 -10.14
CA ALA A 88 -19.96 1.14 -8.97
C ALA A 88 -19.42 2.52 -9.31
N PHE A 89 -18.32 2.59 -10.07
CA PHE A 89 -17.73 3.85 -10.53
C PHE A 89 -18.69 4.64 -11.42
N TYR A 90 -19.29 3.98 -12.41
CA TYR A 90 -20.26 4.62 -13.32
C TYR A 90 -21.49 5.14 -12.55
N ARG A 91 -21.97 4.39 -11.54
CA ARG A 91 -23.08 4.85 -10.70
C ARG A 91 -22.75 6.14 -9.96
N LEU A 92 -21.51 6.30 -9.48
CA LEU A 92 -21.05 7.46 -8.73
C LEU A 92 -20.72 8.66 -9.64
N HIS A 93 -20.00 8.42 -10.74
CA HIS A 93 -19.42 9.49 -11.57
C HIS A 93 -20.11 9.72 -12.91
N LYS A 94 -21.02 8.83 -13.34
CA LYS A 94 -21.77 8.90 -14.61
C LYS A 94 -20.91 8.91 -15.88
N VAL A 95 -19.65 8.51 -15.77
CA VAL A 95 -18.71 8.36 -16.89
C VAL A 95 -17.99 7.01 -16.76
N PRO A 96 -17.60 6.38 -17.88
CA PRO A 96 -16.81 5.14 -17.84
C PRO A 96 -15.45 5.36 -17.16
N ALA A 97 -14.97 4.37 -16.41
CA ALA A 97 -13.68 4.46 -15.72
C ALA A 97 -12.51 4.06 -16.63
N ALA A 98 -11.43 4.83 -16.63
CA ALA A 98 -10.14 4.42 -17.20
C ALA A 98 -9.49 3.36 -16.29
N HIS A 99 -9.94 2.12 -16.39
CA HIS A 99 -9.54 1.04 -15.49
C HIS A 99 -8.27 0.35 -15.95
N TYR A 100 -7.37 0.11 -14.99
CA TYR A 100 -6.12 -0.60 -15.16
C TYR A 100 -6.18 -1.87 -14.32
N GLU A 101 -5.98 -3.01 -14.97
CA GLU A 101 -5.77 -4.28 -14.30
C GLU A 101 -4.41 -4.85 -14.73
N SER A 102 -3.64 -5.36 -13.77
CA SER A 102 -2.32 -5.95 -14.04
C SER A 102 -2.43 -7.42 -14.43
N ALA A 103 -1.91 -7.77 -15.61
CA ALA A 103 -1.75 -9.14 -16.07
C ALA A 103 -0.28 -9.57 -15.99
N ALA A 104 0.02 -10.68 -15.31
CA ALA A 104 1.38 -11.18 -15.23
C ALA A 104 1.87 -11.80 -16.55
N THR A 105 3.02 -11.37 -17.06
CA THR A 105 3.66 -11.94 -18.28
C THR A 105 4.76 -12.94 -17.96
N ARG A 106 4.71 -13.56 -16.77
CA ARG A 106 5.73 -14.49 -16.22
C ARG A 106 6.03 -15.73 -17.06
N LYS A 107 5.26 -15.99 -18.11
CA LYS A 107 5.53 -17.09 -19.07
C LYS A 107 6.71 -16.77 -20.00
N PHE A 108 7.13 -15.51 -20.08
CA PHE A 108 8.24 -15.06 -20.91
C PHE A 108 9.49 -14.79 -20.07
N LEU A 109 10.68 -14.97 -20.66
CA LEU A 109 11.95 -14.65 -20.01
C LEU A 109 11.97 -13.15 -19.63
N HIS A 110 12.27 -12.86 -18.36
CA HIS A 110 12.18 -11.51 -17.77
C HIS A 110 10.79 -10.84 -17.85
N GLY A 111 9.72 -11.62 -17.97
CA GLY A 111 8.35 -11.13 -17.94
C GLY A 111 8.03 -10.29 -16.70
N ARG A 112 7.26 -9.23 -16.90
CA ARG A 112 6.77 -8.31 -15.85
C ARG A 112 5.25 -8.34 -15.86
N THR A 113 4.61 -7.26 -16.31
CA THR A 113 3.16 -7.09 -16.34
C THR A 113 2.74 -6.47 -17.66
N GLU A 114 1.54 -6.82 -18.13
CA GLU A 114 0.78 -6.10 -19.16
C GLU A 114 -0.49 -5.52 -18.51
N THR A 115 -1.15 -4.59 -19.20
CA THR A 115 -2.40 -3.96 -18.79
C THR A 115 -3.59 -4.62 -19.46
N ILE A 116 -4.51 -5.16 -18.66
CA ILE A 116 -5.87 -5.46 -19.12
C ILE A 116 -6.70 -4.18 -19.00
N ARG A 117 -7.41 -3.84 -20.08
CA ARG A 117 -8.31 -2.69 -20.17
C ARG A 117 -9.75 -3.18 -20.07
N SER A 118 -10.26 -3.36 -18.85
CA SER A 118 -11.57 -3.96 -18.60
C SER A 118 -12.76 -3.07 -19.00
N CYS A 119 -12.53 -1.78 -19.23
CA CYS A 119 -13.56 -0.88 -19.78
C CYS A 119 -13.69 -1.11 -21.29
N SER A 120 -14.67 -1.91 -21.71
CA SER A 120 -14.97 -2.19 -23.11
C SER A 120 -16.36 -1.67 -23.52
N VAL A 121 -16.63 -1.68 -24.82
CA VAL A 121 -17.97 -1.49 -25.39
C VAL A 121 -18.90 -2.66 -25.06
#